data_AF-A0A3N5G714-F1
#
_entry.id   AF-A0A3N5G714-F1
#
_cell.length_a   1.000
_cell.length_b   1.000
_cell.length_c   1.000
_cell.angle_alpha   90.00
_cell.angle_beta   90.00
_cell.angle_gamma   90.00
#
_symmetry.space_group_name_H-M   'P 1'
#
loop_
_entity.id
_entity.type
_entity.pdbx_description
1 polymer ?
#
loop_
_entity_poly.entity_id
_entity_poly.type
_entity_poly.pdbx_seq_one_letter_code
_entity_poly.pdbx_strand_id
1 'polypeptide(L)'
;MAFHRPFDDIPLAVPGVVAEHRKAMERAEHERAAVRLRALEAQSSALNDPQVRITTWERLHALSLPRTPGHALVTVLATQTRLTIDQVHMEQQRRANLVPQ
;
A
#
# COMPACT_ATOMS: atom_id res chain seq x y z
N MET A 1 29.63 53.31 5.59
CA MET A 1 28.33 52.80 6.05
C MET A 1 28.23 51.34 5.60
N ALA A 2 28.16 50.39 6.53
CA ALA A 2 28.03 48.98 6.23
C ALA A 2 26.69 48.48 6.77
N PHE A 3 25.81 48.04 5.86
CA PHE A 3 24.52 47.45 6.20
C PHE A 3 24.76 46.01 6.67
N HIS A 4 24.65 45.78 7.98
CA HIS A 4 24.57 44.42 8.51
C HIS A 4 23.21 43.84 8.12
N ARG A 5 23.21 42.78 7.30
CA ARG A 5 22.00 42.03 6.98
C ARG A 5 21.66 41.15 8.19
N PRO A 6 20.49 41.31 8.82
CA PRO A 6 20.12 40.58 10.04
C PRO A 6 19.71 39.11 9.79
N PHE A 7 20.07 38.53 8.64
CA PHE A 7 19.66 37.18 8.22
C PHE A 7 20.81 36.18 8.15
N ASP A 8 22.05 36.57 8.48
CA ASP A 8 23.21 35.67 8.41
C ASP A 8 23.32 34.70 9.61
N ASP A 9 22.49 34.85 10.65
CA ASP A 9 22.52 34.03 11.87
C ASP A 9 21.36 33.02 11.96
N ILE A 10 20.91 32.44 10.84
CA ILE A 10 20.12 31.20 10.94
C ILE A 10 21.13 30.09 11.25
N PRO A 11 21.12 29.48 12.45
CA PRO A 11 22.03 28.39 12.74
C PRO A 11 21.68 27.26 11.78
N LEU A 12 22.57 27.03 10.81
CA LEU A 12 22.61 25.86 9.96
C LEU A 12 22.57 24.64 10.88
N ALA A 13 21.37 24.08 11.02
CA ALA A 13 21.10 22.73 11.49
C ALA A 13 21.88 22.33 12.76
N VAL A 14 21.31 22.61 13.95
CA VAL A 14 21.84 22.12 15.23
C VAL A 14 22.12 20.61 15.09
N PRO A 15 23.38 20.15 15.24
CA PRO A 15 23.76 18.77 14.89
C PRO A 15 22.93 17.68 15.57
N GLY A 16 22.45 17.94 16.80
CA GLY A 16 21.51 17.05 17.52
C GLY A 16 20.15 16.92 16.84
N VAL A 17 19.60 18.03 16.33
CA VAL A 17 18.30 18.05 15.63
C VAL A 17 18.38 17.31 14.29
N VAL A 18 19.48 17.44 13.55
CA VAL A 18 19.70 16.70 12.30
C VAL A 18 19.86 15.20 12.54
N ALA A 19 20.55 14.81 13.62
CA ALA A 19 20.70 13.41 13.99
C ALA A 19 19.37 12.78 14.45
N GLU A 20 18.57 13.51 15.23
CA GLU A 20 17.23 13.08 15.64
C GLU A 20 16.27 12.99 14.44
N HIS A 21 16.31 13.95 13.52
CA HIS A 21 15.52 13.93 12.31
C HIS A 21 15.86 12.73 11.42
N ARG A 22 17.16 12.43 11.24
CA ARG A 22 17.59 11.20 10.52
C ARG A 22 17.07 9.93 11.17
N LYS A 23 17.23 9.79 12.49
CA LYS A 23 16.68 8.64 13.23
C LYS A 23 15.16 8.53 13.12
N ALA A 24 14.44 9.67 13.11
CA ALA A 24 13.00 9.68 12.93
C ALA A 24 12.60 9.21 11.52
N MET A 25 13.33 9.65 10.49
CA MET A 25 13.13 9.21 9.11
C MET A 25 13.40 7.72 8.92
N GLU A 26 14.50 7.20 9.49
CA GLU A 26 14.83 5.76 9.46
C GLU A 26 13.72 4.93 10.13
N ARG A 27 13.24 5.35 11.31
CA ARG A 27 12.12 4.67 11.99
C ARG A 27 10.86 4.66 11.14
N ALA A 28 10.51 5.81 10.54
CA ALA A 28 9.33 5.91 9.69
C ALA A 28 9.44 5.02 8.44
N GLU A 29 10.64 4.89 7.86
CA GLU A 29 10.88 4.00 6.73
C GLU A 29 10.73 2.53 7.13
N HIS A 30 11.34 2.13 8.24
CA HIS A 30 11.20 0.76 8.77
C HIS A 30 9.74 0.40 9.07
N GLU A 31 8.97 1.33 9.65
CA GLU A 31 7.56 1.12 9.92
C GLU A 31 6.75 0.94 8.63
N ARG A 32 6.98 1.79 7.61
CA ARG A 32 6.33 1.64 6.30
C ARG A 32 6.69 0.30 5.65
N ALA A 33 7.95 -0.12 5.73
CA ALA A 33 8.40 -1.40 5.20
C ALA A 33 7.71 -2.58 5.91
N ALA A 34 7.62 -2.53 7.25
CA ALA A 34 6.94 -3.55 8.05
C ALA A 34 5.44 -3.63 7.72
N VAL A 35 4.76 -2.49 7.57
CA VAL A 35 3.34 -2.44 7.16
C VAL A 35 3.16 -3.07 5.77
N ARG A 36 4.04 -2.74 4.82
CA ARG A 36 3.99 -3.29 3.46
C ARG A 36 4.19 -4.80 3.46
N LEU A 37 5.15 -5.32 4.22
CA LEU A 37 5.41 -6.76 4.33
C LEU A 37 4.19 -7.51 4.88
N ARG A 38 3.60 -7.03 5.97
CA ARG A 38 2.37 -7.62 6.55
C ARG A 38 1.22 -7.63 5.56
N ALA A 39 1.05 -6.57 4.78
CA ALA A 39 0.00 -6.51 3.77
C ALA A 39 0.24 -7.50 2.61
N LEU A 40 1.49 -7.69 2.20
CA LEU A 40 1.88 -8.70 1.19
C LEU A 40 1.64 -10.14 1.70
N GLU A 41 1.89 -10.40 2.98
CA GLU A 41 1.52 -11.67 3.62
C GLU A 41 0.00 -11.85 3.65
N ALA A 42 -0.74 -10.81 4.06
CA ALA A 42 -2.20 -10.87 4.15
C ALA A 42 -2.89 -11.12 2.79
N GLN A 43 -2.41 -10.54 1.69
CA GLN A 43 -2.99 -10.80 0.37
C GLN A 43 -2.77 -12.23 -0.14
N SER A 44 -1.73 -12.93 0.36
CA SER A 44 -1.30 -14.24 -0.19
C SER A 44 -1.49 -15.41 0.78
N SER A 45 -1.84 -15.13 2.04
CA SER A 45 -2.09 -16.15 3.06
C SER A 45 -3.30 -17.02 2.71
N ALA A 46 -3.10 -18.33 2.71
CA ALA A 46 -4.18 -19.30 2.49
C ALA A 46 -5.18 -19.37 3.64
N LEU A 47 -4.85 -18.80 4.81
CA LEU A 47 -5.76 -18.70 5.96
C LEU A 47 -6.82 -17.61 5.78
N ASN A 48 -6.63 -16.70 4.82
CA ASN A 48 -7.56 -15.62 4.53
C ASN A 48 -8.54 -16.04 3.42
N ASP A 49 -9.80 -15.65 3.58
CA ASP A 49 -10.82 -15.82 2.54
C ASP A 49 -10.46 -15.06 1.26
N PRO A 50 -10.94 -15.52 0.08
CA PRO A 50 -10.74 -14.82 -1.19
C PRO A 50 -11.12 -13.33 -1.14
N GLN A 51 -12.25 -12.99 -0.48
CA GLN A 51 -12.70 -11.60 -0.32
C GLN A 51 -11.66 -10.73 0.40
N VAL A 52 -11.05 -11.24 1.48
CA VAL A 52 -10.05 -10.49 2.28
C VAL A 52 -8.78 -10.28 1.46
N ARG A 53 -8.33 -11.30 0.75
CA ARG A 53 -7.13 -11.25 -0.09
C ARG A 53 -7.29 -10.27 -1.25
N ILE A 54 -8.44 -10.31 -1.94
CA ILE A 54 -8.77 -9.38 -3.02
C ILE A 54 -8.89 -7.95 -2.48
N THR A 55 -9.56 -7.73 -1.36
CA THR A 55 -9.68 -6.38 -0.75
C THR A 55 -8.31 -5.81 -0.34
N THR A 56 -7.42 -6.68 0.14
CA THR A 56 -6.05 -6.27 0.51
C THR A 56 -5.25 -5.89 -0.73
N TRP A 57 -5.35 -6.66 -1.81
CA TRP A 57 -4.75 -6.35 -3.10
C TRP A 57 -5.28 -5.01 -3.66
N GLU A 58 -6.59 -4.80 -3.64
CA GLU A 58 -7.23 -3.55 -4.08
C GLU A 58 -6.65 -2.33 -3.33
N ARG A 59 -6.47 -2.44 -2.01
CA ARG A 59 -5.87 -1.38 -1.18
C ARG A 59 -4.38 -1.19 -1.45
N LEU A 60 -3.62 -2.27 -1.64
CA LEU A 60 -2.19 -2.19 -1.92
C LEU A 60 -1.87 -1.57 -3.27
N HIS A 61 -2.74 -1.79 -4.25
CA HIS A 61 -2.54 -1.37 -5.63
C HIS A 61 -3.39 -0.16 -6.03
N ALA A 62 -4.30 0.31 -5.17
CA ALA A 62 -5.27 1.36 -5.46
C ALA A 62 -6.11 1.08 -6.72
N LEU A 63 -6.49 -0.19 -6.91
CA LEU A 63 -7.30 -0.67 -8.03
C LEU A 63 -8.55 -1.36 -7.48
N SER A 64 -9.60 -1.43 -8.29
CA SER A 64 -10.79 -2.22 -7.99
C SER A 64 -10.79 -3.54 -8.78
N LEU A 65 -11.45 -4.56 -8.24
CA LEU A 65 -11.70 -5.81 -8.93
C LEU A 65 -12.48 -5.50 -10.23
N PRO A 66 -11.90 -5.79 -11.42
CA PRO A 66 -12.61 -5.60 -12.67
C PRO A 66 -13.88 -6.44 -12.69
N ARG A 67 -14.97 -5.93 -13.28
CA ARG A 67 -16.23 -6.68 -13.40
C ARG A 67 -16.20 -7.72 -14.53
N THR A 68 -15.38 -7.48 -15.56
CA THR A 68 -15.28 -8.36 -16.72
C THR A 68 -14.35 -9.55 -16.43
N PRO A 69 -14.82 -10.81 -16.55
CA PRO A 69 -14.01 -11.99 -16.25
C PRO A 69 -12.76 -12.15 -17.11
N GLY A 70 -12.77 -11.65 -18.35
CA GLY A 70 -11.65 -11.70 -19.29
C GLY A 70 -10.64 -10.56 -19.18
N HIS A 71 -10.73 -9.72 -18.14
CA HIS A 71 -9.82 -8.58 -17.98
C HIS A 71 -8.41 -9.04 -17.57
N ALA A 72 -7.35 -8.51 -18.18
CA ALA A 72 -5.97 -8.93 -17.92
C ALA A 72 -5.55 -8.87 -16.44
N LEU A 73 -6.06 -7.87 -15.69
CA LEU A 73 -5.83 -7.76 -14.24
C LEU A 73 -6.35 -8.97 -13.45
N VAL A 74 -7.34 -9.72 -13.93
CA VAL A 74 -7.83 -10.95 -13.26
C VAL A 74 -6.72 -11.97 -13.11
N THR A 75 -5.90 -12.17 -14.15
CA THR A 75 -4.77 -13.10 -14.10
C THR A 75 -3.65 -12.60 -13.17
N VAL A 76 -3.39 -11.29 -13.21
CA VAL A 76 -2.37 -10.65 -12.35
C VAL A 76 -2.75 -10.76 -10.88
N LEU A 77 -3.99 -10.38 -10.54
CA LEU A 77 -4.46 -10.40 -9.16
C LEU A 77 -4.54 -11.84 -8.64
N ALA A 78 -5.06 -12.80 -9.43
CA ALA A 78 -5.11 -14.21 -9.04
C ALA A 78 -3.72 -14.75 -8.65
N THR A 79 -2.69 -14.38 -9.43
CA THR A 79 -1.31 -14.76 -9.15
C THR A 79 -0.78 -14.12 -7.87
N GLN A 80 -0.94 -12.80 -7.72
CA GLN A 80 -0.43 -12.04 -6.57
C GLN A 80 -1.15 -12.37 -5.26
N THR A 81 -2.45 -12.66 -5.34
CA THR A 81 -3.24 -13.10 -4.20
C THR A 81 -3.15 -14.59 -3.99
N ARG A 82 -2.50 -15.39 -4.85
CA ARG A 82 -2.51 -16.87 -4.83
C ARG A 82 -3.91 -17.49 -4.83
N LEU A 83 -4.85 -16.88 -5.55
CA LEU A 83 -6.18 -17.41 -5.78
C LEU A 83 -6.23 -18.08 -7.15
N THR A 84 -7.12 -19.06 -7.32
CA THR A 84 -7.44 -19.55 -8.67
C THR A 84 -8.28 -18.51 -9.42
N ILE A 85 -8.26 -18.57 -10.74
CA ILE A 85 -9.13 -17.72 -11.58
C ILE A 85 -10.60 -17.92 -11.21
N ASP A 86 -11.01 -19.18 -10.97
CA ASP A 86 -12.37 -19.51 -10.55
C ASP A 86 -12.76 -18.83 -9.23
N GLN A 87 -11.86 -18.82 -8.24
CA GLN A 87 -12.10 -18.11 -6.97
C GLN A 87 -12.28 -16.60 -7.17
N VAL A 88 -11.55 -16.00 -8.11
CA VAL A 88 -11.71 -14.59 -8.46
C VAL A 88 -13.05 -14.35 -9.18
N HIS A 89 -13.43 -15.23 -10.09
CA HIS A 89 -14.72 -15.17 -10.78
C HIS A 89 -15.90 -15.34 -9.82
N MET A 90 -15.79 -16.24 -8.84
CA MET A 90 -16.79 -16.37 -7.77
C MET A 90 -16.95 -15.08 -6.98
N GLU A 91 -15.85 -14.37 -6.66
CA GLU A 91 -15.93 -13.07 -5.99
C GLU A 91 -16.55 -11.99 -6.89
N GLN A 92 -16.23 -11.98 -8.19
CA GLN A 92 -16.87 -11.07 -9.16
C GLN A 92 -18.39 -11.29 -9.19
N GLN A 93 -18.84 -12.54 -9.28
CA GLN A 93 -20.26 -12.90 -9.27
C GLN A 93 -20.93 -12.53 -7.94
N ARG A 94 -20.29 -12.83 -6.81
CA ARG A 94 -20.78 -12.48 -5.48
C ARG A 94 -21.00 -10.98 -5.36
N ARG A 95 -20.05 -10.15 -5.80
CA ARG A 95 -20.17 -8.68 -5.79
C ARG A 95 -21.24 -8.17 -6.75
N ALA A 96 -21.36 -8.77 -7.94
CA ALA A 96 -22.42 -8.42 -8.90
C ALA A 96 -23.83 -8.69 -8.33
N ASN A 97 -23.99 -9.78 -7.58
CA ASN A 97 -25.27 -10.15 -6.96
C ASN A 97 -25.63 -9.30 -5.73
N LEU A 98 -24.66 -8.61 -5.13
CA LEU A 98 -24.87 -7.73 -3.96
C LEU A 98 -25.24 -6.30 -4.34
N VAL A 99 -24.98 -5.89 -5.59
CA VAL A 99 -25.41 -4.59 -6.11
C VAL A 99 -26.73 -4.83 -6.84
N PRO A 100 -27.90 -4.43 -6.29
CA PRO A 100 -29.13 -4.46 -7.05
C PRO A 100 -28.94 -3.59 -8.30
N GLN A 101 -29.32 -4.15 -9.46
CA GLN A 101 -29.21 -3.52 -10.78
C GLN A 101 -29.89 -2.15 -10.82
#